data_AF-A0A6G1HMB1-F1
#
_entry.id   AF-A0A6G1HMB1-F1
#
_cell.length_a   1.000
_cell.length_b   1.000
_cell.length_c   1.000
_cell.angle_alpha   90.00
_cell.angle_beta   90.00
_cell.angle_gamma   90.00
#
_symmetry.space_group_name_H-M   'P 1'
#
loop_
_entity.id
_entity.type
_entity.pdbx_description
1 polymer ?
#
loop_
_entity_poly.entity_id
_entity_poly.type
_entity_poly.pdbx_seq_one_letter_code
_entity_poly.pdbx_strand_id
1 'polypeptide(L)'
;MYRYAPPFPAPAHPRYRGVPHLLPHHHFDAPVLHRPRRRAPSPYRVRDPVTLDEATVNAVKHMDANKDDLAAAMQHTRSWRQITINQFLQESFSCFDRKLFCSKLGDANVSIGLSAALSGDVAGRTFVAGRKGPGIAIRLNQQIVCGVHKAMDRTAAIEFILATLLHQMIHAYFLAVAEPPAPGAADPRLSHDEHFGILLYRIKELSGMTECAPLPLDFSHAAIAAVPPLYADFPAFDPYKRHALGRRGEDDRGCSACTLAVEALAADKVGEWYTGTCLPAVDRPIYAFEDGKPISIPESEKGNKDAWVEILWQGKPFAIARGTLARWPGLARNFQGENRQLEAPADTPEAVIEALLAFVEDGTYGLDLAFEDGRGPPLILPAPPRAPHVVLTDIRVFSLAAKMGFDELARCAMERLWGAAVAREDPVALLRAIYTAPAPAEDGRWAPDPELREWARGFMRRRGNAGVIEAGAGFFGLLNAENVCGPGGDGAAGGEG
;
A
#
# COMPACT_ATOMS: atom_id res chain seq x y z
N MET A 1 39.60 -60.40 -15.14
CA MET A 1 38.53 -61.22 -15.76
C MET A 1 37.53 -61.59 -14.66
N TYR A 2 36.52 -60.76 -14.45
CA TYR A 2 35.51 -60.99 -13.41
C TYR A 2 34.32 -61.75 -14.00
N ARG A 3 34.00 -62.88 -13.35
CA ARG A 3 32.97 -63.84 -13.75
C ARG A 3 31.57 -63.30 -13.42
N TYR A 4 30.67 -63.42 -14.39
CA TYR A 4 29.23 -63.18 -14.28
C TYR A 4 28.59 -64.15 -13.27
N ALA A 5 27.75 -63.62 -12.38
CA ALA A 5 26.81 -64.39 -11.57
C ALA A 5 25.41 -64.41 -12.23
N PRO A 6 24.68 -65.53 -12.21
CA PRO A 6 23.33 -65.61 -12.79
C PRO A 6 22.23 -65.08 -11.84
N PRO A 7 21.06 -64.67 -12.37
CA PRO A 7 19.99 -64.09 -11.56
C PRO A 7 19.14 -65.16 -10.84
N PHE A 8 18.66 -64.78 -9.64
CA PHE A 8 17.75 -65.54 -8.79
C PHE A 8 16.35 -65.75 -9.42
N PRO A 9 15.64 -66.84 -9.09
CA PRO A 9 14.30 -67.12 -9.59
C PRO A 9 13.19 -66.40 -8.80
N ALA A 10 12.12 -66.04 -9.50
CA ALA A 10 10.92 -65.38 -8.96
C ALA A 10 10.09 -66.33 -8.06
N PRO A 11 9.40 -65.81 -7.02
CA PRO A 11 8.56 -66.62 -6.15
C PRO A 11 7.20 -66.95 -6.79
N ALA A 12 6.78 -68.21 -6.60
CA ALA A 12 5.55 -68.79 -7.12
C ALA A 12 4.29 -68.29 -6.37
N HIS A 13 3.23 -67.97 -7.13
CA HIS A 13 1.88 -67.73 -6.62
C HIS A 13 1.21 -69.04 -6.16
N PRO A 14 0.60 -69.10 -4.97
CA PRO A 14 -0.31 -70.18 -4.63
C PRO A 14 -1.70 -69.92 -5.23
N ARG A 15 -2.14 -70.86 -6.09
CA ARG A 15 -3.54 -71.04 -6.48
C ARG A 15 -4.31 -71.62 -5.30
N TYR A 16 -5.41 -71.00 -4.90
CA TYR A 16 -6.45 -71.69 -4.12
C TYR A 16 -7.82 -71.55 -4.78
N ARG A 17 -8.47 -72.72 -4.90
CA ARG A 17 -9.76 -73.00 -5.55
C ARG A 17 -10.93 -72.71 -4.60
N GLY A 18 -12.01 -72.14 -5.15
CA GLY A 18 -13.40 -72.63 -5.05
C GLY A 18 -14.13 -72.69 -3.69
N VAL A 19 -14.93 -71.63 -3.39
CA VAL A 19 -16.43 -71.57 -3.32
C VAL A 19 -17.16 -72.76 -2.64
N PRO A 20 -18.18 -72.61 -1.73
CA PRO A 20 -19.48 -72.02 -2.12
C PRO A 20 -20.47 -71.39 -1.08
N HIS A 21 -21.48 -70.71 -1.66
CA HIS A 21 -22.85 -70.36 -1.20
C HIS A 21 -23.06 -69.35 -0.05
N LEU A 22 -23.61 -68.15 -0.32
CA LEU A 22 -25.03 -67.74 -0.47
C LEU A 22 -25.79 -67.53 0.86
N LEU A 23 -26.36 -66.31 0.96
CA LEU A 23 -27.46 -65.77 1.81
C LEU A 23 -27.03 -64.72 2.87
N PRO A 24 -27.89 -63.75 3.21
CA PRO A 24 -28.74 -62.91 2.37
C PRO A 24 -28.51 -61.40 2.62
N HIS A 25 -29.04 -60.57 1.72
CA HIS A 25 -29.08 -59.11 1.86
C HIS A 25 -29.84 -58.68 3.12
N HIS A 26 -29.12 -58.17 4.12
CA HIS A 26 -29.71 -57.34 5.15
C HIS A 26 -29.63 -55.86 4.73
N HIS A 27 -30.78 -55.30 4.37
CA HIS A 27 -31.01 -53.87 4.39
C HIS A 27 -30.72 -53.34 5.80
N PHE A 28 -29.60 -52.64 5.94
CA PHE A 28 -29.41 -51.73 7.07
C PHE A 28 -30.08 -50.41 6.71
N ASP A 29 -31.35 -50.28 7.09
CA ASP A 29 -31.97 -48.97 7.25
C ASP A 29 -31.29 -48.26 8.42
N ALA A 30 -30.32 -47.41 8.09
CA ALA A 30 -29.77 -46.48 9.06
C ALA A 30 -30.89 -45.54 9.53
N PRO A 31 -31.05 -45.31 10.85
CA PRO A 31 -32.08 -44.40 11.34
C PRO A 31 -31.83 -43.01 10.75
N VAL A 32 -32.82 -42.51 10.03
CA VAL A 32 -32.91 -41.12 9.57
C VAL A 32 -32.95 -40.26 10.82
N LEU A 33 -31.78 -39.80 11.28
CA LEU A 33 -31.70 -38.69 12.19
C LEU A 33 -32.35 -37.51 11.49
N HIS A 34 -33.53 -37.10 11.96
CA HIS A 34 -34.15 -35.83 11.63
C HIS A 34 -33.12 -34.73 11.88
N ARG A 35 -32.40 -34.33 10.84
CA ARG A 35 -31.71 -33.05 10.83
C ARG A 35 -32.80 -32.01 11.06
N PRO A 36 -32.66 -31.11 12.05
CA PRO A 36 -33.56 -29.97 12.16
C PRO A 36 -33.60 -29.29 10.79
N ARG A 37 -34.82 -29.09 10.27
CA ARG A 37 -35.07 -28.38 9.01
C ARG A 37 -34.16 -27.16 8.96
N ARG A 38 -33.08 -27.22 8.15
CA ARG A 38 -32.34 -26.02 7.79
C ARG A 38 -33.38 -25.06 7.22
N ARG A 39 -33.50 -23.89 7.83
CA ARG A 39 -34.23 -22.76 7.25
C ARG A 39 -33.86 -22.71 5.76
N ALA A 40 -34.87 -22.57 4.90
CA ALA A 40 -34.64 -22.29 3.49
C ALA A 40 -33.58 -21.18 3.40
N PRO A 41 -32.56 -21.31 2.51
CA PRO A 41 -31.57 -20.27 2.35
C PRO A 41 -32.31 -18.95 2.15
N SER A 42 -32.04 -17.99 3.04
CA SER A 42 -32.49 -16.62 2.85
C SER A 42 -32.06 -16.22 1.44
N PRO A 43 -32.94 -15.59 0.63
CA PRO A 43 -32.46 -14.92 -0.56
C PRO A 43 -31.31 -14.02 -0.09
N TYR A 44 -30.16 -14.18 -0.75
CA TYR A 44 -28.91 -13.48 -0.47
C TYR A 44 -29.24 -12.09 0.04
N ARG A 45 -28.93 -11.80 1.32
CA ARG A 45 -28.83 -10.39 1.73
C ARG A 45 -27.76 -9.84 0.81
N VAL A 46 -28.18 -9.01 -0.14
CA VAL A 46 -27.30 -8.24 -1.00
C VAL A 46 -26.50 -7.38 -0.02
N ARG A 47 -25.33 -7.88 0.37
CA ARG A 47 -24.28 -7.03 0.93
C ARG A 47 -23.91 -6.10 -0.22
N ASP A 48 -23.67 -4.83 0.11
CA ASP A 48 -23.12 -3.91 -0.87
C ASP A 48 -21.91 -4.59 -1.51
N PRO A 49 -21.87 -4.63 -2.85
CA PRO A 49 -20.90 -5.42 -3.56
C PRO A 49 -19.52 -4.77 -3.30
N VAL A 50 -18.56 -5.60 -2.90
CA VAL A 50 -17.24 -5.17 -2.41
C VAL A 50 -16.24 -5.41 -3.52
N THR A 51 -15.40 -4.43 -3.82
CA THR A 51 -14.30 -4.59 -4.78
C THR A 51 -13.26 -5.60 -4.29
N LEU A 52 -12.40 -6.10 -5.18
CA LEU A 52 -11.28 -6.96 -4.76
C LEU A 52 -10.34 -6.23 -3.80
N ASP A 53 -10.06 -4.96 -4.05
CA ASP A 53 -9.22 -4.10 -3.19
C ASP A 53 -9.82 -4.00 -1.78
N GLU A 54 -11.11 -3.67 -1.66
CA GLU A 54 -11.78 -3.56 -0.36
C GLU A 54 -11.82 -4.91 0.37
N ALA A 55 -12.09 -6.01 -0.34
CA ALA A 55 -12.04 -7.36 0.24
C ALA A 55 -10.64 -7.67 0.78
N THR A 56 -9.61 -7.32 0.03
CA THR A 56 -8.20 -7.52 0.38
C THR A 56 -7.83 -6.70 1.62
N VAL A 57 -8.11 -5.39 1.61
CA VAL A 57 -7.80 -4.47 2.70
C VAL A 57 -8.53 -4.87 3.98
N ASN A 58 -9.81 -5.24 3.89
CA ASN A 58 -10.58 -5.69 5.05
C ASN A 58 -10.00 -6.98 5.67
N ALA A 59 -9.58 -7.94 4.84
CA ALA A 59 -8.95 -9.16 5.32
C ALA A 59 -7.59 -8.88 6.00
N VAL A 60 -6.73 -8.07 5.37
CA VAL A 60 -5.40 -7.74 5.92
C VAL A 60 -5.53 -6.97 7.23
N LYS A 61 -6.41 -5.95 7.31
CA LYS A 61 -6.66 -5.19 8.54
C LYS A 61 -7.15 -6.09 9.67
N HIS A 62 -8.07 -7.00 9.37
CA HIS A 62 -8.55 -7.98 10.34
C HIS A 62 -7.42 -8.88 10.84
N MET A 63 -6.56 -9.36 9.94
CA MET A 63 -5.41 -10.19 10.28
C MET A 63 -4.42 -9.45 11.19
N ASP A 64 -4.09 -8.21 10.85
CA ASP A 64 -3.14 -7.38 11.58
C ASP A 64 -3.66 -7.01 12.98
N ALA A 65 -4.94 -6.67 13.09
CA ALA A 65 -5.58 -6.32 14.36
C ALA A 65 -5.73 -7.50 15.33
N ASN A 66 -5.73 -8.75 14.82
CA ASN A 66 -5.99 -9.95 15.62
C ASN A 66 -4.83 -10.97 15.59
N LYS A 67 -3.62 -10.52 15.24
CA LYS A 67 -2.48 -11.40 14.91
C LYS A 67 -2.18 -12.49 15.96
N ASP A 68 -2.20 -12.15 17.25
CA ASP A 68 -1.87 -13.09 18.32
C ASP A 68 -2.94 -14.18 18.47
N ASP A 69 -4.21 -13.78 18.43
CA ASP A 69 -5.37 -14.67 18.47
C ASP A 69 -5.41 -15.62 17.26
N LEU A 70 -5.03 -15.12 16.08
CA LEU A 70 -4.97 -15.89 14.84
C LEU A 70 -3.80 -16.88 14.85
N ALA A 71 -2.63 -16.46 15.32
CA ALA A 71 -1.47 -17.32 15.48
C ALA A 71 -1.76 -18.48 16.45
N ALA A 72 -2.40 -18.18 17.58
CA ALA A 72 -2.86 -19.19 18.54
C ALA A 72 -3.88 -20.16 17.94
N ALA A 73 -4.83 -19.67 17.12
CA ALA A 73 -5.78 -20.52 16.43
C ALA A 73 -5.10 -21.47 15.44
N MET A 74 -4.10 -21.01 14.68
CA MET A 74 -3.32 -21.86 13.78
C MET A 74 -2.53 -22.93 14.54
N GLN A 75 -1.89 -22.57 15.67
CA GLN A 75 -1.19 -23.52 16.53
C GLN A 75 -2.14 -24.56 17.10
N HIS A 76 -3.33 -24.14 17.55
CA HIS A 76 -4.35 -25.04 18.06
C HIS A 76 -4.78 -26.06 17.00
N THR A 77 -5.04 -25.63 15.77
CA THR A 77 -5.43 -26.54 14.67
C THR A 77 -4.33 -27.55 14.33
N ARG A 78 -3.04 -27.19 14.43
CA ARG A 78 -1.91 -28.14 14.28
C ARG A 78 -1.89 -29.23 15.36
N SER A 79 -2.49 -28.97 16.52
CA SER A 79 -2.52 -29.92 17.64
C SER A 79 -3.56 -31.04 17.48
N TRP A 80 -4.52 -30.92 16.54
CA TRP A 80 -5.59 -31.88 16.34
C TRP A 80 -5.12 -33.18 15.69
N ARG A 81 -4.63 -34.09 16.52
CA ARG A 81 -4.02 -35.34 16.05
C ARG A 81 -5.02 -36.50 15.95
N GLN A 82 -6.06 -36.59 16.77
CA GLN A 82 -6.85 -37.84 16.90
C GLN A 82 -8.14 -37.95 16.06
N ILE A 83 -8.28 -37.17 15.00
CA ILE A 83 -9.49 -37.13 14.17
C ILE A 83 -9.26 -37.65 12.75
N THR A 84 -10.33 -38.10 12.08
CA THR A 84 -10.26 -38.54 10.67
C THR A 84 -9.92 -37.37 9.75
N ILE A 85 -9.33 -37.61 8.58
CA ILE A 85 -8.97 -36.54 7.62
C ILE A 85 -10.19 -35.67 7.26
N ASN A 86 -11.36 -36.27 7.03
CA ASN A 86 -12.57 -35.51 6.70
C ASN A 86 -13.01 -34.62 7.87
N GLN A 87 -12.97 -35.14 9.10
CA GLN A 87 -13.29 -34.36 10.29
C GLN A 87 -12.28 -33.23 10.50
N PHE A 88 -10.99 -33.53 10.34
CA PHE A 88 -9.89 -32.55 10.40
C PHE A 88 -10.12 -31.40 9.42
N LEU A 89 -10.48 -31.70 8.17
CA LEU A 89 -10.76 -30.69 7.16
C LEU A 89 -11.96 -29.82 7.53
N GLN A 90 -13.06 -30.40 8.01
CA GLN A 90 -14.27 -29.65 8.37
C GLN A 90 -14.05 -28.76 9.61
N GLU A 91 -13.36 -29.27 10.62
CA GLU A 91 -13.05 -28.52 11.83
C GLU A 91 -12.04 -27.40 11.53
N SER A 92 -11.02 -27.68 10.72
CA SER A 92 -10.02 -26.68 10.33
C SER A 92 -10.65 -25.57 9.50
N PHE A 93 -11.48 -25.96 8.52
CA PHE A 93 -12.25 -25.01 7.72
C PHE A 93 -13.12 -24.12 8.60
N SER A 94 -13.88 -24.71 9.53
CA SER A 94 -14.76 -23.94 10.43
C SER A 94 -13.97 -23.01 11.36
N CYS A 95 -12.81 -23.46 11.84
CA CYS A 95 -11.93 -22.65 12.68
C CYS A 95 -11.41 -21.44 11.90
N PHE A 96 -10.83 -21.67 10.73
CA PHE A 96 -10.25 -20.63 9.88
C PHE A 96 -11.29 -19.70 9.28
N ASP A 97 -12.46 -20.19 8.87
CA ASP A 97 -13.56 -19.33 8.41
C ASP A 97 -13.96 -18.36 9.52
N ARG A 98 -14.21 -18.87 10.72
CA ARG A 98 -14.59 -18.02 11.87
C ARG A 98 -13.50 -17.03 12.26
N LYS A 99 -12.24 -17.45 12.27
CA LYS A 99 -11.11 -16.67 12.80
C LYS A 99 -10.49 -15.76 11.75
N LEU A 100 -10.09 -16.28 10.59
CA LEU A 100 -9.42 -15.51 9.53
C LEU A 100 -10.40 -14.76 8.63
N PHE A 101 -11.55 -15.37 8.33
CA PHE A 101 -12.49 -14.86 7.34
C PHE A 101 -13.82 -14.41 7.94
N CYS A 102 -13.89 -14.19 9.26
CA CYS A 102 -15.07 -13.65 9.95
C CYS A 102 -16.41 -14.33 9.59
N SER A 103 -16.40 -15.65 9.43
CA SER A 103 -17.56 -16.48 9.04
C SER A 103 -18.13 -16.21 7.64
N LYS A 104 -17.40 -15.47 6.78
CA LYS A 104 -17.86 -15.10 5.44
C LYS A 104 -18.03 -16.31 4.53
N LEU A 105 -17.25 -17.38 4.71
CA LEU A 105 -17.37 -18.59 3.89
C LEU A 105 -18.58 -19.43 4.31
N GLY A 106 -18.85 -19.53 5.61
CA GLY A 106 -20.05 -20.17 6.14
C GLY A 106 -21.32 -19.45 5.65
N ASP A 107 -21.34 -18.12 5.71
CA ASP A 107 -22.43 -17.27 5.19
C ASP A 107 -22.67 -17.51 3.70
N ALA A 108 -21.60 -17.68 2.90
CA ALA A 108 -21.66 -17.92 1.47
C ALA A 108 -21.93 -19.40 1.09
N ASN A 109 -22.24 -20.25 2.07
CA ASN A 109 -22.51 -21.68 1.88
C ASN A 109 -21.38 -22.41 1.13
N VAL A 110 -20.13 -22.11 1.49
CA VAL A 110 -18.95 -22.80 0.92
C VAL A 110 -18.92 -24.25 1.41
N SER A 111 -18.77 -25.20 0.48
CA SER A 111 -18.65 -26.63 0.79
C SER A 111 -17.21 -27.12 0.60
N ILE A 112 -16.69 -27.88 1.56
CA ILE A 112 -15.38 -28.53 1.46
C ILE A 112 -15.51 -30.06 1.36
N GLY A 113 -14.66 -30.70 0.56
CA GLY A 113 -14.55 -32.16 0.50
C GLY A 113 -13.32 -32.64 -0.25
N LEU A 114 -13.09 -33.95 -0.20
CA LEU A 114 -12.09 -34.64 -1.01
C LEU A 114 -12.65 -35.01 -2.38
N SER A 115 -11.81 -35.03 -3.41
CA SER A 115 -12.17 -35.47 -4.75
C SER A 115 -11.08 -36.35 -5.36
N ALA A 116 -11.50 -37.52 -5.86
CA ALA A 116 -10.66 -38.41 -6.66
C ALA A 116 -10.61 -38.03 -8.15
N ALA A 117 -11.38 -37.02 -8.57
CA ALA A 117 -11.50 -36.60 -9.97
C ALA A 117 -10.55 -35.45 -10.36
N LEU A 118 -9.72 -34.97 -9.42
CA LEU A 118 -8.72 -33.95 -9.70
C LEU A 118 -7.47 -34.59 -10.32
N SER A 119 -6.84 -33.88 -11.25
CA SER A 119 -5.58 -34.30 -11.84
C SER A 119 -4.47 -34.33 -10.80
N GLY A 120 -3.48 -35.21 -10.99
CA GLY A 120 -2.41 -35.42 -10.00
C GLY A 120 -1.45 -34.23 -9.83
N ASP A 121 -1.50 -33.24 -10.71
CA ASP A 121 -0.76 -31.98 -10.64
C ASP A 121 -1.54 -30.85 -9.95
N VAL A 122 -2.73 -31.15 -9.40
CA VAL A 122 -3.60 -30.18 -8.74
C VAL A 122 -3.89 -30.64 -7.31
N ALA A 123 -3.42 -29.89 -6.31
CA ALA A 123 -3.62 -30.22 -4.90
C ALA A 123 -5.04 -29.90 -4.41
N GLY A 124 -5.69 -28.92 -5.03
CA GLY A 124 -7.08 -28.57 -4.79
C GLY A 124 -7.62 -27.59 -5.83
N ARG A 125 -8.94 -27.45 -5.87
CA ARG A 125 -9.63 -26.45 -6.68
C ARG A 125 -10.78 -25.82 -5.88
N THR A 126 -10.95 -24.53 -6.09
CA THR A 126 -12.13 -23.77 -5.66
C THR A 126 -12.99 -23.50 -6.88
N PHE A 127 -14.29 -23.81 -6.81
CA PHE A 127 -15.25 -23.66 -7.88
C PHE A 127 -16.28 -22.58 -7.53
N VAL A 128 -16.66 -21.78 -8.52
CA VAL A 128 -17.78 -20.83 -8.41
C VAL A 128 -19.09 -21.55 -8.10
N ALA A 129 -20.05 -20.82 -7.51
CA ALA A 129 -21.39 -21.33 -7.26
C ALA A 129 -22.06 -21.81 -8.56
N GLY A 130 -22.86 -22.87 -8.47
CA GLY A 130 -23.56 -23.49 -9.60
C GLY A 130 -22.76 -24.57 -10.33
N ARG A 131 -21.42 -24.61 -10.20
CA ARG A 131 -20.59 -25.55 -10.98
C ARG A 131 -20.46 -26.94 -10.36
N LYS A 132 -20.32 -27.03 -9.04
CA LYS A 132 -20.22 -28.30 -8.28
C LYS A 132 -21.25 -28.40 -7.15
N GLY A 133 -22.30 -27.60 -7.24
CA GLY A 133 -23.37 -27.48 -6.25
C GLY A 133 -23.95 -26.06 -6.23
N PRO A 134 -24.99 -25.81 -5.41
CA PRO A 134 -25.66 -24.52 -5.34
C PRO A 134 -24.81 -23.40 -4.73
N GLY A 135 -23.72 -23.74 -4.03
CA GLY A 135 -22.77 -22.79 -3.43
C GLY A 135 -21.35 -22.99 -3.97
N ILE A 136 -20.42 -22.15 -3.50
CA ILE A 136 -18.99 -22.27 -3.77
C ILE A 136 -18.49 -23.62 -3.24
N ALA A 137 -17.55 -24.25 -3.95
CA ALA A 137 -17.03 -25.56 -3.57
C ALA A 137 -15.51 -25.58 -3.55
N ILE A 138 -14.92 -25.99 -2.43
CA ILE A 138 -13.51 -26.36 -2.30
C ILE A 138 -13.42 -27.88 -2.42
N ARG A 139 -12.59 -28.37 -3.35
CA ARG A 139 -12.28 -29.80 -3.48
C ARG A 139 -10.78 -29.99 -3.38
N LEU A 140 -10.34 -30.76 -2.40
CA LEU A 140 -8.93 -31.13 -2.26
C LEU A 140 -8.69 -32.48 -2.93
N ASN A 141 -7.51 -32.67 -3.50
CA ASN A 141 -7.17 -33.89 -4.20
C ASN A 141 -7.00 -35.04 -3.20
N GLN A 142 -7.91 -36.00 -3.27
CA GLN A 142 -7.94 -37.14 -2.35
C GLN A 142 -6.65 -37.95 -2.41
N GLN A 143 -6.09 -38.14 -3.61
CA GLN A 143 -4.88 -38.95 -3.79
C GLN A 143 -3.67 -38.27 -3.14
N ILE A 144 -3.52 -36.96 -3.32
CA ILE A 144 -2.45 -36.16 -2.71
C ILE A 144 -2.63 -36.12 -1.19
N VAL A 145 -3.81 -35.75 -0.70
CA VAL A 145 -4.07 -35.61 0.75
C VAL A 145 -3.86 -36.94 1.47
N CYS A 146 -4.44 -38.03 0.96
CA CYS A 146 -4.28 -39.35 1.57
C CYS A 146 -2.86 -39.90 1.40
N GLY A 147 -2.19 -39.58 0.29
CA GLY A 147 -0.82 -40.01 0.01
C GLY A 147 0.19 -39.33 0.93
N VAL A 148 0.12 -38.01 1.09
CA VAL A 148 0.94 -37.23 2.02
C VAL A 148 0.74 -37.71 3.45
N HIS A 149 -0.50 -37.93 3.88
CA HIS A 149 -0.79 -38.48 5.21
C HIS A 149 -0.15 -39.86 5.45
N LYS A 150 0.04 -40.67 4.40
CA LYS A 150 0.69 -41.99 4.52
C LYS A 150 2.21 -41.93 4.42
N ALA A 151 2.75 -41.00 3.63
CA ALA A 151 4.15 -40.98 3.24
C ALA A 151 5.03 -40.04 4.09
N MET A 152 4.46 -38.98 4.66
CA MET A 152 5.19 -38.00 5.47
C MET A 152 5.03 -38.29 6.96
N ASP A 153 5.90 -37.70 7.78
CA ASP A 153 5.62 -37.63 9.20
C ASP A 153 4.31 -36.88 9.45
N ARG A 154 3.64 -37.21 10.56
CA ARG A 154 2.30 -36.72 10.84
C ARG A 154 2.24 -35.19 10.93
N THR A 155 3.29 -34.55 11.44
CA THR A 155 3.32 -33.09 11.60
C THR A 155 3.40 -32.43 10.22
N ALA A 156 4.36 -32.84 9.39
CA ALA A 156 4.51 -32.30 8.04
C ALA A 156 3.27 -32.57 7.16
N ALA A 157 2.64 -33.74 7.31
CA ALA A 157 1.39 -34.04 6.61
C ALA A 157 0.25 -33.10 7.01
N ILE A 158 0.09 -32.83 8.30
CA ILE A 158 -0.92 -31.88 8.83
C ILE A 158 -0.64 -30.47 8.29
N GLU A 159 0.60 -30.01 8.37
CA GLU A 159 0.99 -28.67 7.90
C GLU A 159 0.75 -28.52 6.39
N PHE A 160 1.05 -29.55 5.61
CA PHE A 160 0.78 -29.58 4.18
C PHE A 160 -0.73 -29.51 3.86
N ILE A 161 -1.55 -30.29 4.58
CA ILE A 161 -3.02 -30.29 4.39
C ILE A 161 -3.60 -28.93 4.77
N LEU A 162 -3.14 -28.32 5.86
CA LEU A 162 -3.56 -26.98 6.29
C LEU A 162 -3.17 -25.91 5.28
N ALA A 163 -1.94 -25.95 4.77
CA ALA A 163 -1.49 -25.03 3.73
C ALA A 163 -2.36 -25.15 2.47
N THR A 164 -2.63 -26.38 2.02
CA THR A 164 -3.49 -26.62 0.85
C THR A 164 -4.93 -26.12 1.08
N LEU A 165 -5.47 -26.34 2.28
CA LEU A 165 -6.78 -25.86 2.66
C LEU A 165 -6.85 -24.32 2.65
N LEU A 166 -5.93 -23.66 3.36
CA LEU A 166 -5.88 -22.20 3.46
C LEU A 166 -5.73 -21.54 2.09
N HIS A 167 -4.88 -22.09 1.21
CA HIS A 167 -4.75 -21.65 -0.17
C HIS A 167 -6.11 -21.64 -0.89
N GLN A 168 -6.87 -22.73 -0.82
CA GLN A 168 -8.19 -22.78 -1.48
C GLN A 168 -9.24 -21.89 -0.78
N MET A 169 -9.12 -21.68 0.53
CA MET A 169 -9.99 -20.78 1.29
C MET A 169 -9.80 -19.31 0.90
N ILE A 170 -8.60 -18.87 0.51
CA ILE A 170 -8.36 -17.51 -0.01
C ILE A 170 -9.19 -17.28 -1.29
N HIS A 171 -9.14 -18.21 -2.26
CA HIS A 171 -9.99 -18.11 -3.45
C HIS A 171 -11.49 -18.11 -3.10
N ALA A 172 -11.89 -18.98 -2.16
CA ALA A 172 -13.29 -19.05 -1.74
C ALA A 172 -13.74 -17.78 -1.04
N TYR A 173 -12.83 -17.11 -0.32
CA TYR A 173 -13.08 -15.82 0.33
C TYR A 173 -13.38 -14.75 -0.71
N PHE A 174 -12.53 -14.58 -1.72
CA PHE A 174 -12.81 -13.62 -2.79
C PHE A 174 -14.11 -13.92 -3.51
N LEU A 175 -14.41 -15.19 -3.82
CA LEU A 175 -15.72 -15.56 -4.39
C LEU A 175 -16.91 -15.25 -3.48
N ALA A 176 -16.73 -15.32 -2.16
CA ALA A 176 -17.79 -15.11 -1.17
C ALA A 176 -18.09 -13.63 -0.92
N VAL A 177 -17.10 -12.74 -1.08
CA VAL A 177 -17.24 -11.33 -0.70
C VAL A 177 -17.12 -10.35 -1.86
N ALA A 178 -16.32 -10.67 -2.89
CA ALA A 178 -16.04 -9.73 -3.96
C ALA A 178 -17.01 -9.88 -5.14
N GLU A 179 -17.24 -8.76 -5.82
CA GLU A 179 -18.16 -8.69 -6.96
C GLU A 179 -17.80 -9.72 -8.06
N PRO A 180 -18.79 -10.36 -8.70
CA PRO A 180 -18.52 -11.19 -9.85
C PRO A 180 -18.00 -10.37 -11.03
N PRO A 181 -17.10 -10.94 -11.84
CA PRO A 181 -16.63 -10.27 -13.05
C PRO A 181 -17.78 -10.09 -14.04
N ALA A 182 -17.58 -9.19 -15.01
CA ALA A 182 -18.48 -9.06 -16.14
C ALA A 182 -18.67 -10.41 -16.86
N PRO A 183 -19.88 -10.73 -17.37
CA PRO A 183 -20.11 -11.97 -18.09
C PRO A 183 -19.11 -12.20 -19.22
N GLY A 184 -18.44 -13.34 -19.22
CA GLY A 184 -17.46 -13.72 -20.24
C GLY A 184 -16.03 -13.25 -19.98
N ALA A 185 -15.79 -12.38 -19.00
CA ALA A 185 -14.44 -12.03 -18.56
C ALA A 185 -13.79 -13.16 -17.74
N ALA A 186 -12.46 -13.16 -17.66
CA ALA A 186 -11.75 -13.98 -16.69
C ALA A 186 -12.16 -13.58 -15.27
N ASP A 187 -12.16 -14.53 -14.34
CA ASP A 187 -12.56 -14.27 -12.95
C ASP A 187 -11.32 -13.97 -12.09
N PRO A 188 -11.04 -12.70 -11.76
CA PRO A 188 -9.86 -12.32 -10.99
C PRO A 188 -9.92 -12.80 -9.52
N ARG A 189 -11.09 -13.26 -9.04
CA ARG A 189 -11.20 -13.84 -7.69
C ARG A 189 -10.55 -15.23 -7.60
N LEU A 190 -10.21 -15.81 -8.74
CA LEU A 190 -9.64 -17.15 -8.88
C LEU A 190 -8.17 -17.11 -9.35
N SER A 191 -7.58 -15.94 -9.58
CA SER A 191 -6.17 -15.78 -9.97
C SER A 191 -5.21 -15.87 -8.79
N HIS A 192 -3.95 -16.08 -9.16
CA HIS A 192 -2.77 -16.05 -8.30
C HIS A 192 -2.04 -14.72 -8.46
N ASP A 193 -2.76 -13.62 -8.24
CA ASP A 193 -2.25 -12.24 -8.38
C ASP A 193 -1.81 -11.67 -7.03
N GLU A 194 -1.58 -10.35 -6.98
CA GLU A 194 -1.15 -9.63 -5.79
C GLU A 194 -2.20 -9.66 -4.66
N HIS A 195 -3.50 -9.67 -4.97
CA HIS A 195 -4.58 -9.81 -3.96
C HIS A 195 -4.49 -11.17 -3.26
N PHE A 196 -4.33 -12.23 -4.05
CA PHE A 196 -4.10 -13.57 -3.51
C PHE A 196 -2.79 -13.63 -2.72
N GLY A 197 -1.72 -13.06 -3.27
CA GLY A 197 -0.40 -13.04 -2.68
C GLY A 197 -0.36 -12.40 -1.30
N ILE A 198 -1.00 -11.24 -1.11
CA ILE A 198 -0.90 -10.51 0.15
C ILE A 198 -1.59 -11.29 1.29
N LEU A 199 -2.77 -11.86 1.04
CA LEU A 199 -3.46 -12.73 2.01
C LEU A 199 -2.64 -14.00 2.29
N LEU A 200 -2.08 -14.60 1.25
CA LEU A 200 -1.23 -15.78 1.37
C LEU A 200 -0.02 -15.51 2.29
N TYR A 201 0.71 -14.42 2.04
CA TYR A 201 1.89 -14.07 2.82
C TYR A 201 1.56 -13.70 4.26
N ARG A 202 0.46 -12.95 4.48
CA ARG A 202 0.01 -12.61 5.84
C ARG A 202 -0.37 -13.87 6.64
N ILE A 203 -1.11 -14.80 6.04
CA ILE A 203 -1.44 -16.07 6.69
C ILE A 203 -0.19 -16.91 6.97
N LYS A 204 0.77 -16.94 6.03
CA LYS A 204 2.05 -17.63 6.22
C LYS A 204 2.83 -17.06 7.40
N GLU A 205 2.94 -15.73 7.48
CA GLU A 205 3.59 -15.01 8.58
C GLU A 205 2.93 -15.33 9.93
N LEU A 206 1.60 -15.14 10.03
CA LEU A 206 0.81 -15.48 11.23
C LEU A 206 1.05 -16.90 11.71
N SER A 207 1.17 -17.85 10.77
CA SER A 207 1.40 -19.25 11.10
C SER A 207 2.78 -19.55 11.69
N GLY A 208 3.74 -18.64 11.50
CA GLY A 208 5.10 -18.74 12.03
C GLY A 208 5.38 -17.83 13.24
N MET A 209 4.38 -17.10 13.74
CA MET A 209 4.56 -16.18 14.89
C MET A 209 4.72 -16.90 16.24
N THR A 210 4.33 -18.17 16.32
CA THR A 210 4.51 -18.99 17.54
C THR A 210 5.85 -19.73 17.49
N GLU A 211 6.14 -20.60 18.45
CA GLU A 211 7.35 -21.44 18.45
C GLU A 211 7.43 -22.45 17.28
N CYS A 212 6.50 -22.39 16.33
CA CYS A 212 6.44 -23.28 15.19
C CYS A 212 6.94 -22.61 13.90
N ALA A 213 7.46 -23.40 12.97
CA ALA A 213 7.79 -22.91 11.63
C ALA A 213 6.53 -22.40 10.91
N PRO A 214 6.67 -21.41 9.99
CA PRO A 214 5.61 -21.04 9.07
C PRO A 214 5.10 -22.26 8.28
N LEU A 215 3.80 -22.31 8.00
CA LEU A 215 3.23 -23.33 7.12
C LEU A 215 3.92 -23.26 5.74
N PRO A 216 4.03 -24.40 5.03
CA PRO A 216 4.48 -24.46 3.65
C PRO A 216 3.37 -23.95 2.69
N LEU A 217 2.89 -22.73 2.97
CA LEU A 217 1.86 -22.04 2.22
C LEU A 217 2.54 -21.16 1.17
N ASP A 218 2.37 -21.55 -0.10
CA ASP A 218 2.99 -20.91 -1.25
C ASP A 218 2.01 -20.87 -2.44
N PHE A 219 2.36 -20.10 -3.47
CA PHE A 219 1.62 -20.01 -4.73
C PHE A 219 1.53 -21.36 -5.45
N SER A 220 2.60 -22.15 -5.38
CA SER A 220 2.62 -23.52 -5.87
C SER A 220 2.62 -24.51 -4.70
N HIS A 221 2.32 -25.77 -4.99
CA HIS A 221 2.48 -26.85 -4.03
C HIS A 221 3.79 -27.64 -4.28
N ALA A 222 4.91 -26.94 -4.47
CA ALA A 222 6.21 -27.53 -4.77
C ALA A 222 6.67 -28.56 -3.73
N ALA A 223 6.25 -28.44 -2.47
CA ALA A 223 6.51 -29.44 -1.42
C ALA A 223 6.00 -30.85 -1.79
N ILE A 224 4.93 -30.95 -2.59
CA ILE A 224 4.44 -32.25 -3.11
C ILE A 224 5.46 -32.87 -4.06
N ALA A 225 6.16 -32.03 -4.84
CA ALA A 225 7.16 -32.51 -5.78
C ALA A 225 8.39 -33.13 -5.07
N ALA A 226 8.55 -32.89 -3.77
CA ALA A 226 9.64 -33.44 -2.96
C ALA A 226 9.27 -34.75 -2.23
N VAL A 227 8.06 -35.29 -2.37
CA VAL A 227 7.61 -36.53 -1.69
C VAL A 227 7.83 -37.75 -2.62
N PRO A 228 8.91 -38.55 -2.43
CA PRO A 228 9.35 -39.54 -3.42
C PRO A 228 8.37 -40.71 -3.71
N PRO A 229 7.59 -41.25 -2.75
CA PRO A 229 6.63 -42.32 -3.03
C PRO A 229 5.47 -41.89 -3.96
N LEU A 230 5.14 -40.59 -4.01
CA LEU A 230 4.09 -40.07 -4.87
C LEU A 230 4.52 -39.98 -6.35
N TYR A 231 5.83 -40.00 -6.64
CA TYR A 231 6.33 -39.95 -8.01
C TYR A 231 6.28 -41.30 -8.73
N ALA A 232 6.53 -42.40 -8.00
CA ALA A 232 6.64 -43.73 -8.59
C ALA A 232 5.28 -44.32 -9.00
N ASP A 233 4.22 -44.01 -8.24
CA ASP A 233 2.89 -44.61 -8.41
C ASP A 233 1.89 -43.71 -9.19
N PHE A 234 2.25 -42.47 -9.51
CA PHE A 234 1.34 -41.52 -10.17
C PHE A 234 1.86 -41.04 -11.53
N PRO A 235 1.23 -41.47 -12.65
CA PRO A 235 1.58 -41.05 -14.01
C PRO A 235 1.51 -39.53 -14.28
N ALA A 236 0.89 -38.77 -13.37
CA ALA A 236 0.75 -37.31 -13.42
C ALA A 236 2.04 -36.54 -13.05
N PHE A 237 3.02 -37.23 -12.47
CA PHE A 237 4.31 -36.64 -12.07
C PHE A 237 5.44 -36.88 -13.08
N ASP A 238 5.15 -37.52 -14.22
CA ASP A 238 6.10 -37.64 -15.32
C ASP A 238 6.47 -36.25 -15.85
N PRO A 239 7.74 -35.80 -15.71
CA PRO A 239 8.18 -34.48 -16.16
C PRO A 239 8.01 -34.29 -17.67
N TYR A 240 7.97 -35.36 -18.47
CA TYR A 240 7.71 -35.29 -19.91
C TYR A 240 6.21 -35.10 -20.24
N LYS A 241 5.29 -35.52 -19.35
CA LYS A 241 3.84 -35.29 -19.51
C LYS A 241 3.35 -33.97 -18.95
N ARG A 242 4.11 -33.31 -18.06
CA ARG A 242 3.82 -31.94 -17.58
C ARG A 242 3.65 -30.93 -18.72
N HIS A 243 4.46 -31.03 -19.78
CA HIS A 243 4.36 -30.16 -20.94
C HIS A 243 3.17 -30.50 -21.87
N ALA A 244 2.71 -31.75 -21.87
CA ALA A 244 1.58 -32.19 -22.72
C ALA A 244 0.20 -31.87 -22.11
N LEU A 245 0.11 -31.79 -20.77
CA LEU A 245 -1.12 -31.46 -20.03
C LEU A 245 -1.43 -29.95 -19.98
N GLY A 246 -0.52 -29.10 -20.47
CA GLY A 246 -0.70 -27.65 -20.54
C GLY A 246 -1.76 -27.15 -21.53
N ARG A 247 -2.39 -28.04 -22.33
CA ARG A 247 -3.55 -27.66 -23.15
C ARG A 247 -4.81 -27.69 -22.30
N ARG A 248 -5.06 -26.58 -21.60
CA ARG A 248 -6.34 -26.32 -20.94
C ARG A 248 -7.48 -26.47 -21.95
N GLY A 249 -8.47 -27.29 -21.63
CA GLY A 249 -9.75 -27.30 -22.34
C GLY A 249 -10.58 -26.07 -21.96
N GLU A 250 -11.56 -25.72 -22.79
CA GLU A 250 -12.55 -24.68 -22.50
C GLU A 250 -13.34 -24.92 -21.20
N ASP A 251 -13.28 -26.13 -20.65
CA ASP A 251 -14.00 -26.61 -19.47
C ASP A 251 -13.40 -26.15 -18.13
N ASP A 252 -12.35 -25.32 -18.10
CA ASP A 252 -11.74 -24.82 -16.84
C ASP A 252 -12.34 -23.49 -16.33
N ARG A 253 -13.30 -22.88 -17.03
CA ARG A 253 -13.95 -21.62 -16.60
C ARG A 253 -14.68 -21.78 -15.26
N GLY A 254 -14.44 -20.85 -14.32
CA GLY A 254 -15.10 -20.83 -13.01
C GLY A 254 -14.48 -21.77 -11.97
N CYS A 255 -13.18 -22.07 -12.06
CA CYS A 255 -12.41 -22.61 -10.93
C CYS A 255 -10.99 -22.08 -10.88
N SER A 256 -10.38 -22.11 -9.70
CA SER A 256 -8.98 -21.77 -9.51
C SER A 256 -8.05 -22.77 -10.19
N ALA A 257 -6.89 -22.28 -10.64
CA ALA A 257 -5.88 -23.06 -11.35
C ALA A 257 -4.65 -23.35 -10.46
N CYS A 258 -4.88 -23.99 -9.30
CA CYS A 258 -3.86 -24.26 -8.27
C CYS A 258 -3.01 -25.49 -8.61
N THR A 259 -2.16 -25.35 -9.64
CA THR A 259 -1.25 -26.43 -10.08
C THR A 259 0.07 -26.43 -9.30
N LEU A 260 0.90 -27.44 -9.51
CA LEU A 260 2.25 -27.49 -8.92
C LEU A 260 3.23 -26.47 -9.55
N ALA A 261 2.88 -25.82 -10.64
CA ALA A 261 3.78 -24.99 -11.45
C ALA A 261 3.35 -23.51 -11.50
N VAL A 262 2.58 -23.04 -10.51
CA VAL A 262 2.22 -21.62 -10.40
C VAL A 262 3.47 -20.81 -10.04
N GLU A 263 3.75 -19.79 -10.85
CA GLU A 263 4.84 -18.85 -10.60
C GLU A 263 4.52 -18.02 -9.35
N ALA A 264 5.49 -17.90 -8.45
CA ALA A 264 5.32 -17.15 -7.22
C ALA A 264 5.67 -15.67 -7.43
N LEU A 265 4.81 -14.78 -6.95
CA LEU A 265 5.13 -13.36 -6.84
C LEU A 265 6.01 -13.13 -5.61
N ALA A 266 7.05 -12.31 -5.72
CA ALA A 266 7.93 -12.03 -4.59
C ALA A 266 7.19 -11.25 -3.47
N ALA A 267 7.45 -11.60 -2.20
CA ALA A 267 6.70 -11.06 -1.06
C ALA A 267 6.90 -9.55 -0.86
N ASP A 268 8.10 -9.05 -1.13
CA ASP A 268 8.43 -7.62 -1.15
C ASP A 268 7.61 -6.88 -2.21
N LYS A 269 7.49 -7.43 -3.42
CA LYS A 269 6.70 -6.84 -4.50
C LYS A 269 5.22 -6.79 -4.22
N VAL A 270 4.68 -7.85 -3.63
CA VAL A 270 3.29 -7.87 -3.18
C VAL A 270 3.05 -6.86 -2.06
N GLY A 271 4.00 -6.71 -1.12
CA GLY A 271 3.93 -5.71 -0.06
C GLY A 271 4.01 -4.26 -0.57
N GLU A 272 4.92 -3.98 -1.51
CA GLU A 272 5.05 -2.69 -2.20
C GLU A 272 3.75 -2.34 -2.94
N TRP A 273 3.17 -3.28 -3.67
CA TRP A 273 1.89 -3.08 -4.34
C TRP A 273 0.74 -2.84 -3.35
N TYR A 274 0.67 -3.62 -2.25
CA TYR A 274 -0.41 -3.47 -1.28
C TYR A 274 -0.37 -2.07 -0.64
N THR A 275 0.80 -1.63 -0.22
CA THR A 275 0.99 -0.32 0.44
C THR A 275 0.91 0.86 -0.52
N GLY A 276 1.39 0.71 -1.75
CA GLY A 276 1.44 1.79 -2.75
C GLY A 276 0.21 1.90 -3.66
N THR A 277 -0.62 0.85 -3.75
CA THR A 277 -1.75 0.80 -4.70
C THR A 277 -3.05 0.36 -4.03
N CYS A 278 -3.09 -0.85 -3.47
CA CYS A 278 -4.35 -1.43 -2.97
C CYS A 278 -4.91 -0.69 -1.74
N LEU A 279 -4.09 -0.48 -0.71
CA LEU A 279 -4.52 0.20 0.50
C LEU A 279 -4.93 1.66 0.24
N PRO A 280 -4.15 2.49 -0.48
CA PRO A 280 -4.53 3.87 -0.80
C PRO A 280 -5.83 4.00 -1.62
N ALA A 281 -6.16 3.00 -2.44
CA ALA A 281 -7.40 3.00 -3.24
C ALA A 281 -8.66 2.81 -2.36
N VAL A 282 -8.53 2.13 -1.23
CA VAL A 282 -9.63 1.82 -0.31
C VAL A 282 -9.66 2.77 0.89
N ASP A 283 -8.50 3.05 1.44
CA ASP A 283 -8.30 3.85 2.62
C ASP A 283 -7.27 4.93 2.32
N ARG A 284 -7.78 6.08 1.84
CA ARG A 284 -6.94 7.14 1.32
C ARG A 284 -5.93 7.60 2.38
N PRO A 285 -4.68 7.90 1.98
CA PRO A 285 -3.70 8.44 2.91
C PRO A 285 -4.08 9.86 3.31
N ILE A 286 -4.07 10.11 4.62
CA ILE A 286 -4.16 11.42 5.24
C ILE A 286 -2.79 11.76 5.82
N TYR A 287 -2.29 12.94 5.49
CA TYR A 287 -1.00 13.39 5.96
C TYR A 287 -1.17 14.17 7.27
N ALA A 288 -0.42 13.80 8.29
CA ALA A 288 -0.26 14.60 9.51
C ALA A 288 1.14 15.22 9.51
N PHE A 289 1.29 16.38 10.13
CA PHE A 289 2.59 17.01 10.30
C PHE A 289 3.08 16.69 11.72
N GLU A 290 4.14 15.89 11.82
CA GLU A 290 4.74 15.48 13.10
C GLU A 290 6.26 15.66 13.01
N ASP A 291 6.87 16.23 14.05
CA ASP A 291 8.32 16.49 14.13
C ASP A 291 8.91 17.19 12.90
N GLY A 292 8.17 18.17 12.36
CA GLY A 292 8.61 18.96 11.22
C GLY A 292 8.52 18.23 9.87
N LYS A 293 7.85 17.08 9.80
CA LYS A 293 7.72 16.29 8.57
C LYS A 293 6.30 15.77 8.36
N PRO A 294 5.89 15.59 7.09
CA PRO A 294 4.63 14.96 6.78
C PRO A 294 4.73 13.44 6.94
N ILE A 295 3.86 12.86 7.76
CA ILE A 295 3.67 11.41 7.90
C ILE A 295 2.33 11.01 7.27
N SER A 296 2.32 9.90 6.54
CA SER A 296 1.09 9.36 5.93
C SER A 296 0.44 8.36 6.89
N ILE A 297 -0.84 8.59 7.18
CA ILE A 297 -1.66 7.73 8.05
C ILE A 297 -2.92 7.34 7.25
N PRO A 298 -3.37 6.07 7.27
CA PRO A 298 -4.64 5.70 6.65
C PRO A 298 -5.81 6.50 7.26
N GLU A 299 -6.76 6.97 6.44
CA GLU A 299 -7.89 7.78 6.92
C GLU A 299 -8.67 7.08 8.05
N SER A 300 -8.87 5.77 7.94
CA SER A 300 -9.58 4.99 8.97
C SER A 300 -8.91 5.01 10.35
N GLU A 301 -7.60 5.26 10.41
CA GLU A 301 -6.83 5.34 11.67
C GLU A 301 -6.84 6.75 12.27
N LYS A 302 -7.18 7.78 11.49
CA LYS A 302 -7.21 9.17 11.98
C LYS A 302 -8.36 9.44 12.96
N GLY A 303 -9.34 8.54 13.03
CA GLY A 303 -10.48 8.62 13.95
C GLY A 303 -11.66 9.40 13.36
N ASN A 304 -12.45 10.04 14.23
CA ASN A 304 -13.68 10.71 13.80
C ASN A 304 -13.36 11.87 12.83
N LYS A 305 -13.92 11.80 11.62
CA LYS A 305 -13.84 12.82 10.57
C LYS A 305 -14.25 14.21 11.05
N ASP A 306 -15.19 14.33 11.97
CA ASP A 306 -15.64 15.62 12.49
C ASP A 306 -14.60 16.33 13.37
N ALA A 307 -13.60 15.61 13.89
CA ALA A 307 -12.58 16.15 14.78
C ALA A 307 -11.46 16.90 14.04
N TRP A 308 -11.41 16.84 12.70
CA TRP A 308 -10.34 17.42 11.90
C TRP A 308 -10.84 17.95 10.55
N VAL A 309 -10.04 18.85 9.97
CA VAL A 309 -10.22 19.44 8.63
C VAL A 309 -8.99 19.17 7.79
N GLU A 310 -9.08 19.45 6.49
CA GLU A 310 -8.04 19.14 5.51
C GLU A 310 -7.55 20.40 4.79
N ILE A 311 -6.23 20.54 4.70
CA ILE A 311 -5.60 21.38 3.68
C ILE A 311 -5.15 20.48 2.55
N LEU A 312 -5.67 20.70 1.34
CA LEU A 312 -5.33 19.93 0.16
C LEU A 312 -4.16 20.62 -0.57
N TRP A 313 -3.02 19.94 -0.72
CA TRP A 313 -1.91 20.42 -1.53
C TRP A 313 -1.49 19.38 -2.54
N GLN A 314 -1.60 19.71 -3.84
CA GLN A 314 -1.31 18.78 -4.95
C GLN A 314 -2.07 17.44 -4.80
N GLY A 315 -3.33 17.51 -4.36
CA GLY A 315 -4.17 16.34 -4.10
C GLY A 315 -3.84 15.57 -2.81
N LYS A 316 -2.81 15.94 -2.06
CA LYS A 316 -2.49 15.35 -0.75
C LYS A 316 -3.29 16.05 0.36
N PRO A 317 -4.11 15.31 1.13
CA PRO A 317 -4.87 15.89 2.22
C PRO A 317 -4.07 15.93 3.52
N PHE A 318 -3.81 17.13 4.05
CA PHE A 318 -3.16 17.34 5.34
C PHE A 318 -4.20 17.59 6.43
N ALA A 319 -4.28 16.69 7.42
CA ALA A 319 -5.23 16.80 8.51
C ALA A 319 -4.76 17.78 9.60
N ILE A 320 -5.65 18.69 9.97
CA ILE A 320 -5.48 19.63 11.08
C ILE A 320 -6.62 19.40 12.08
N ALA A 321 -6.29 19.24 13.35
CA ALA A 321 -7.28 19.08 14.40
C ALA A 321 -8.13 20.36 14.52
N ARG A 322 -9.46 20.21 14.63
CA ARG A 322 -10.36 21.37 14.79
C ARG A 322 -10.07 22.16 16.06
N GLY A 323 -9.59 21.49 17.12
CA GLY A 323 -9.14 22.14 18.35
C GLY A 323 -8.02 23.15 18.10
N THR A 324 -7.09 22.84 17.17
CA THR A 324 -5.98 23.74 16.79
C THR A 324 -6.49 25.00 16.09
N LEU A 325 -7.58 24.90 15.30
CA LEU A 325 -8.16 26.04 14.59
C LEU A 325 -8.69 27.15 15.51
N ALA A 326 -9.02 26.84 16.77
CA ALA A 326 -9.48 27.86 17.72
C ALA A 326 -8.43 28.96 17.97
N ARG A 327 -7.13 28.66 17.76
CA ARG A 327 -6.03 29.61 17.85
C ARG A 327 -5.94 30.53 16.63
N TRP A 328 -6.55 30.13 15.52
CA TRP A 328 -6.34 30.73 14.19
C TRP A 328 -7.67 31.13 13.52
N PRO A 329 -8.37 32.17 14.00
CA PRO A 329 -9.64 32.64 13.42
C PRO A 329 -9.62 32.85 11.89
N GLY A 330 -8.54 33.42 11.35
CA GLY A 330 -8.37 33.66 9.92
C GLY A 330 -8.26 32.38 9.08
N LEU A 331 -7.73 31.29 9.66
CA LEU A 331 -7.79 29.98 9.03
C LEU A 331 -9.16 29.32 9.25
N ALA A 332 -9.71 29.41 10.47
CA ALA A 332 -10.95 28.75 10.88
C ALA A 332 -12.18 29.20 10.07
N ARG A 333 -12.24 30.46 9.63
CA ARG A 333 -13.32 30.98 8.76
C ARG A 333 -13.49 30.19 7.45
N ASN A 334 -12.44 29.52 6.97
CA ASN A 334 -12.51 28.70 5.76
C ASN A 334 -13.22 27.35 5.98
N PHE A 335 -13.42 26.92 7.23
CA PHE A 335 -13.97 25.61 7.59
C PHE A 335 -15.34 25.69 8.29
N GLN A 336 -16.14 26.70 7.94
CA GLN A 336 -17.48 26.90 8.48
C GLN A 336 -18.52 25.99 7.81
N GLY A 337 -19.56 25.64 8.55
CA GLY A 337 -20.63 24.74 8.09
C GLY A 337 -20.11 23.35 7.77
N GLU A 338 -20.47 22.83 6.59
CA GLU A 338 -20.03 21.51 6.12
C GLU A 338 -18.66 21.54 5.41
N ASN A 339 -18.05 22.73 5.23
CA ASN A 339 -16.77 22.80 4.54
C ASN A 339 -15.64 22.25 5.42
N ARG A 340 -15.03 21.15 4.96
CA ARG A 340 -13.94 20.46 5.66
C ARG A 340 -12.61 20.55 4.93
N GLN A 341 -12.59 21.09 3.71
CA GLN A 341 -11.43 21.08 2.85
C GLN A 341 -11.09 22.51 2.41
N LEU A 342 -9.81 22.83 2.42
CA LEU A 342 -9.26 24.07 1.90
C LEU A 342 -8.12 23.73 0.95
N GLU A 343 -8.23 24.17 -0.30
CA GLU A 343 -7.20 23.88 -1.31
C GLU A 343 -6.10 24.94 -1.27
N ALA A 344 -4.86 24.49 -1.09
CA ALA A 344 -3.67 25.31 -1.27
C ALA A 344 -3.32 25.36 -2.77
N PRO A 345 -2.83 26.52 -3.29
CA PRO A 345 -2.42 26.63 -4.69
C PRO A 345 -1.42 25.54 -5.09
N ALA A 346 -1.66 24.86 -6.21
CA ALA A 346 -0.87 23.71 -6.64
C ALA A 346 0.60 24.05 -6.95
N ASP A 347 0.89 25.32 -7.29
CA ASP A 347 2.23 25.86 -7.55
C ASP A 347 3.03 26.18 -6.26
N THR A 348 2.42 26.00 -5.08
CA THR A 348 3.07 26.23 -3.80
C THR A 348 4.21 25.23 -3.58
N PRO A 349 5.46 25.69 -3.33
CA PRO A 349 6.57 24.79 -3.02
C PRO A 349 6.36 24.04 -1.69
N GLU A 350 6.88 22.81 -1.60
CA GLU A 350 6.77 21.96 -0.40
C GLU A 350 7.19 22.67 0.88
N ALA A 351 8.36 23.33 0.88
CA ALA A 351 8.87 24.07 2.03
C ALA A 351 7.92 25.18 2.55
N VAL A 352 7.06 25.73 1.70
CA VAL A 352 6.09 26.76 2.07
C VAL A 352 4.86 26.12 2.72
N ILE A 353 4.47 24.91 2.28
CA ILE A 353 3.42 24.10 2.93
C ILE A 353 3.90 23.60 4.29
N GLU A 354 5.14 23.12 4.38
CA GLU A 354 5.74 22.73 5.66
C GLU A 354 5.76 23.91 6.64
N ALA A 355 6.11 25.10 6.18
CA ALA A 355 6.05 26.32 6.99
C ALA A 355 4.63 26.67 7.45
N LEU A 356 3.63 26.54 6.57
CA LEU A 356 2.21 26.71 6.94
C LEU A 356 1.80 25.71 8.03
N LEU A 357 2.12 24.43 7.86
CA LEU A 357 1.73 23.37 8.80
C LEU A 357 2.44 23.54 10.15
N ALA A 358 3.74 23.87 10.14
CA ALA A 358 4.50 24.20 11.34
C ALA A 358 3.90 25.38 12.09
N PHE A 359 3.50 26.45 11.38
CA PHE A 359 2.85 27.60 12.00
C PHE A 359 1.51 27.24 12.64
N VAL A 360 0.71 26.39 11.99
CA VAL A 360 -0.59 25.97 12.55
C VAL A 360 -0.39 25.22 13.86
N GLU A 361 0.61 24.35 13.94
CA GLU A 361 0.88 23.54 15.13
C GLU A 361 1.57 24.36 16.23
N ASP A 362 2.71 24.97 15.90
CA ASP A 362 3.63 25.58 16.86
C ASP A 362 3.41 27.09 17.05
N GLY A 363 2.74 27.75 16.10
CA GLY A 363 2.59 29.21 16.06
C GLY A 363 3.81 29.96 15.52
N THR A 364 4.81 29.25 15.01
CA THR A 364 5.99 29.79 14.34
C THR A 364 6.46 28.83 13.25
N TYR A 365 7.34 29.28 12.36
CA TYR A 365 7.95 28.44 11.33
C TYR A 365 9.34 28.94 10.94
N GLY A 366 10.13 28.04 10.34
CA GLY A 366 11.46 28.35 9.83
C GLY A 366 12.49 28.63 10.93
N LEU A 367 13.66 29.13 10.53
CA LEU A 367 14.70 29.56 11.48
C LEU A 367 14.31 30.91 12.09
N ASP A 368 14.55 31.07 13.39
CA ASP A 368 14.52 32.39 14.03
C ASP A 368 15.64 33.24 13.44
N LEU A 369 15.25 34.29 12.73
CA LEU A 369 16.19 35.29 12.26
C LEU A 369 16.69 36.04 13.49
N ALA A 370 18.00 36.07 13.72
CA ALA A 370 18.58 36.89 14.77
C ALA A 370 18.21 38.36 14.50
N PHE A 371 17.31 38.88 15.32
CA PHE A 371 16.87 40.27 15.29
C PHE A 371 18.00 41.16 15.84
N GLU A 372 18.99 41.50 15.01
CA GLU A 372 19.94 42.55 15.38
C GLU A 372 19.28 43.92 15.18
N ASP A 373 18.64 44.48 16.22
CA ASP A 373 18.15 45.88 16.44
C ASP A 373 17.70 46.72 15.22
N GLY A 374 17.39 46.04 14.12
CA GLY A 374 17.36 46.61 12.80
C GLY A 374 15.93 46.95 12.46
N ARG A 375 15.49 48.15 12.86
CA ARG A 375 14.19 48.67 12.42
C ARG A 375 14.17 48.82 10.90
N GLY A 376 13.57 47.87 10.17
CA GLY A 376 13.33 47.98 8.73
C GLY A 376 13.68 46.71 7.94
N PRO A 377 13.45 46.71 6.60
CA PRO A 377 13.69 45.55 5.72
C PRO A 377 15.17 45.17 5.70
N PRO A 378 15.56 43.94 5.36
CA PRO A 378 16.95 43.48 5.49
C PRO A 378 17.98 44.24 4.65
N LEU A 379 19.25 44.24 5.10
CA LEU A 379 20.39 44.69 4.29
C LEU A 379 20.77 43.63 3.25
N ILE A 380 20.98 44.05 2.01
CA ILE A 380 21.48 43.16 0.94
C ILE A 380 22.96 42.91 1.18
N LEU A 381 23.33 41.67 1.49
CA LEU A 381 24.72 41.24 1.62
C LEU A 381 25.04 40.11 0.63
N PRO A 382 26.31 39.95 0.23
CA PRO A 382 26.73 38.83 -0.61
C PRO A 382 26.37 37.48 0.02
N ALA A 383 25.86 36.57 -0.82
CA ALA A 383 25.56 35.21 -0.42
C ALA A 383 26.84 34.41 -0.16
N PRO A 384 27.03 33.80 1.03
CA PRO A 384 27.97 32.71 1.15
C PRO A 384 27.41 31.50 0.38
N PRO A 385 28.26 30.58 -0.08
CA PRO A 385 27.80 29.36 -0.72
C PRO A 385 26.84 28.61 0.21
N ARG A 386 25.64 28.25 -0.28
CA ARG A 386 24.60 27.47 0.43
C ARG A 386 23.90 28.17 1.60
N ALA A 387 23.81 29.50 1.62
CA ALA A 387 22.94 30.17 2.59
C ALA A 387 21.47 29.73 2.43
N PRO A 388 20.72 29.55 3.54
CA PRO A 388 19.29 29.27 3.48
C PRO A 388 18.52 30.45 2.88
N HIS A 389 17.44 30.16 2.14
CA HIS A 389 16.59 31.15 1.47
C HIS A 389 15.45 31.64 2.38
N VAL A 390 15.78 32.23 3.52
CA VAL A 390 14.80 32.58 4.55
C VAL A 390 13.85 33.70 4.10
N VAL A 391 14.36 34.80 3.54
CA VAL A 391 13.57 35.95 3.09
C VAL A 391 12.65 35.56 1.93
N LEU A 392 13.17 34.77 0.98
CA LEU A 392 12.36 34.27 -0.13
C LEU A 392 11.22 33.35 0.37
N THR A 393 11.47 32.57 1.42
CA THR A 393 10.47 31.70 2.03
C THR A 393 9.38 32.53 2.69
N ASP A 394 9.74 33.52 3.51
CA ASP A 394 8.77 34.40 4.17
C ASP A 394 7.90 35.17 3.16
N ILE A 395 8.46 35.65 2.03
CA ILE A 395 7.67 36.27 0.93
C ILE A 395 6.63 35.27 0.37
N ARG A 396 7.02 34.01 0.17
CA ARG A 396 6.14 32.98 -0.38
C ARG A 396 5.08 32.54 0.62
N VAL A 397 5.43 32.45 1.90
CA VAL A 397 4.49 32.16 2.99
C VAL A 397 3.46 33.27 3.12
N PHE A 398 3.88 34.55 3.07
CA PHE A 398 2.94 35.68 3.02
C PHE A 398 1.98 35.54 1.85
N SER A 399 2.52 35.29 0.65
CA SER A 399 1.72 35.17 -0.57
C SER A 399 0.70 34.02 -0.50
N LEU A 400 1.10 32.89 0.07
CA LEU A 400 0.21 31.74 0.32
C LEU A 400 -0.88 32.12 1.32
N ALA A 401 -0.50 32.69 2.47
CA ALA A 401 -1.41 33.07 3.55
C ALA A 401 -2.47 34.07 3.08
N ALA A 402 -2.06 35.09 2.32
CA ALA A 402 -2.97 36.07 1.73
C ALA A 402 -3.98 35.41 0.78
N LYS A 403 -3.52 34.50 -0.10
CA LYS A 403 -4.42 33.74 -1.00
C LYS A 403 -5.41 32.85 -0.25
N MET A 404 -5.03 32.31 0.90
CA MET A 404 -5.87 31.46 1.74
C MET A 404 -6.74 32.25 2.74
N GLY A 405 -6.59 33.58 2.80
CA GLY A 405 -7.26 34.42 3.80
C GLY A 405 -6.81 34.15 5.23
N PHE A 406 -5.59 33.63 5.42
CA PHE A 406 -5.00 33.29 6.72
C PHE A 406 -4.18 34.47 7.27
N ASP A 407 -4.90 35.48 7.77
CA ASP A 407 -4.34 36.80 8.15
C ASP A 407 -3.24 36.70 9.21
N GLU A 408 -3.35 35.77 10.17
CA GLU A 408 -2.36 35.60 11.23
C GLU A 408 -1.00 35.11 10.70
N LEU A 409 -1.01 34.18 9.74
CA LEU A 409 0.20 33.71 9.09
C LEU A 409 0.81 34.79 8.19
N ALA A 410 -0.03 35.53 7.46
CA ALA A 410 0.43 36.64 6.63
C ALA A 410 1.14 37.71 7.49
N ARG A 411 0.53 38.10 8.61
CA ARG A 411 1.13 39.03 9.57
C ARG A 411 2.45 38.50 10.13
N CYS A 412 2.51 37.23 10.55
CA CYS A 412 3.75 36.62 11.05
C CYS A 412 4.86 36.65 10.00
N ALA A 413 4.56 36.27 8.76
CA ALA A 413 5.51 36.36 7.66
C ALA A 413 6.02 37.79 7.43
N MET A 414 5.12 38.77 7.53
CA MET A 414 5.49 40.17 7.36
C MET A 414 6.36 40.68 8.53
N GLU A 415 6.04 40.34 9.78
CA GLU A 415 6.87 40.64 10.95
C GLU A 415 8.29 40.06 10.81
N ARG A 416 8.40 38.81 10.34
CA ARG A 416 9.70 38.16 10.06
C ARG A 416 10.49 38.90 8.97
N LEU A 417 9.82 39.30 7.89
CA LEU A 417 10.42 40.07 6.80
C LEU A 417 10.90 41.47 7.22
N TRP A 418 10.21 42.12 8.15
CA TRP A 418 10.63 43.41 8.73
C TRP A 418 11.68 43.28 9.83
N GLY A 419 11.76 42.12 10.47
CA GLY A 419 12.77 41.81 11.49
C GLY A 419 14.06 41.21 10.96
N ALA A 420 14.08 40.77 9.69
CA ALA A 420 15.26 40.25 9.04
C ALA A 420 16.38 41.31 8.99
N ALA A 421 17.51 41.04 9.65
CA ALA A 421 18.66 41.96 9.63
C ALA A 421 19.33 42.01 8.24
N VAL A 422 19.42 40.85 7.57
CA VAL A 422 20.18 40.65 6.34
C VAL A 422 19.41 39.74 5.38
N ALA A 423 19.47 40.08 4.09
CA ALA A 423 19.08 39.22 2.97
C ALA A 423 20.35 38.86 2.20
N ARG A 424 20.58 37.55 2.04
CA ARG A 424 21.74 37.01 1.31
C ARG A 424 21.34 36.40 -0.03
N GLU A 425 20.05 36.30 -0.29
CA GLU A 425 19.46 35.80 -1.52
C GLU A 425 19.58 36.82 -2.66
N ASP A 426 19.43 36.34 -3.91
CA ASP A 426 19.37 37.20 -5.09
C ASP A 426 18.18 38.20 -4.99
N PRO A 427 18.44 39.51 -4.91
CA PRO A 427 17.37 40.52 -4.82
C PRO A 427 16.40 40.46 -6.00
N VAL A 428 16.87 40.07 -7.19
CA VAL A 428 16.01 39.93 -8.38
C VAL A 428 15.03 38.78 -8.20
N ALA A 429 15.47 37.66 -7.61
CA ALA A 429 14.59 36.54 -7.29
C ALA A 429 13.52 36.92 -6.24
N LEU A 430 13.88 37.70 -5.22
CA LEU A 430 12.94 38.21 -4.22
C LEU A 430 11.88 39.12 -4.87
N LEU A 431 12.30 40.08 -5.69
CA LEU A 431 11.39 40.95 -6.43
C LEU A 431 10.53 40.14 -7.40
N ARG A 432 11.08 39.14 -8.08
CA ARG A 432 10.29 38.26 -8.95
C ARG A 432 9.21 37.54 -8.13
N ALA A 433 9.52 37.02 -6.95
CA ALA A 433 8.51 36.38 -6.11
C ALA A 433 7.36 37.33 -5.74
N ILE A 434 7.66 38.61 -5.47
CA ILE A 434 6.65 39.62 -5.14
C ILE A 434 5.79 40.01 -6.35
N TYR A 435 6.42 40.25 -7.52
CA TYR A 435 5.77 40.87 -8.67
C TYR A 435 5.21 39.87 -9.70
N THR A 436 5.57 38.59 -9.60
CA THR A 436 5.10 37.54 -10.54
C THR A 436 4.10 36.58 -9.90
N ALA A 437 3.90 36.63 -8.58
CA ALA A 437 2.85 35.90 -7.86
C ALA A 437 1.58 36.76 -7.83
N PRO A 438 0.54 36.48 -8.63
CA PRO A 438 -0.51 37.44 -8.84
C PRO A 438 -1.69 37.27 -7.90
N ALA A 439 -2.27 38.40 -7.50
CA ALA A 439 -3.65 38.52 -7.09
C ALA A 439 -4.36 39.46 -8.09
N PRO A 440 -5.59 39.15 -8.55
CA PRO A 440 -6.37 40.10 -9.32
C PRO A 440 -6.75 41.28 -8.41
N ALA A 441 -6.39 42.51 -8.79
CA ALA A 441 -6.90 43.69 -8.11
C ALA A 441 -8.39 43.92 -8.47
N GLU A 442 -9.11 44.64 -7.61
CA GLU A 442 -10.54 44.96 -7.81
C GLU A 442 -10.85 45.67 -9.14
N ASP A 443 -9.85 46.33 -9.74
CA ASP A 443 -9.94 47.04 -11.02
C ASP A 443 -9.51 46.19 -12.24
N GLY A 444 -9.26 44.89 -12.04
CA GLY A 444 -8.79 43.97 -13.08
C GLY A 444 -7.33 44.17 -13.48
N ARG A 445 -6.57 45.06 -12.82
CA ARG A 445 -5.13 45.23 -13.05
C ARG A 445 -4.34 44.26 -12.18
N TRP A 446 -3.19 43.85 -12.70
CA TRP A 446 -2.27 42.94 -12.01
C TRP A 446 -1.34 43.77 -11.13
N ALA A 447 -1.45 43.62 -9.81
CA ALA A 447 -0.68 44.40 -8.87
C ALA A 447 -0.23 43.52 -7.68
N PRO A 448 1.04 43.60 -7.25
CA PRO A 448 1.50 42.88 -6.07
C PRO A 448 0.80 43.43 -4.83
N ASP A 449 0.73 42.60 -3.79
CA ASP A 449 0.16 42.98 -2.50
C ASP A 449 0.74 44.32 -1.99
N PRO A 450 -0.09 45.25 -1.47
CA PRO A 450 0.37 46.56 -1.01
C PRO A 450 1.47 46.49 0.07
N GLU A 451 1.38 45.56 1.02
CA GLU A 451 2.37 45.43 2.10
C GLU A 451 3.70 44.90 1.55
N LEU A 452 3.67 43.86 0.72
CA LEU A 452 4.89 43.37 0.05
C LEU A 452 5.52 44.44 -0.84
N ARG A 453 4.71 45.27 -1.49
CA ARG A 453 5.19 46.39 -2.32
C ARG A 453 5.87 47.46 -1.46
N GLU A 454 5.32 47.78 -0.30
CA GLU A 454 5.92 48.71 0.64
C GLU A 454 7.24 48.17 1.19
N TRP A 455 7.24 46.91 1.62
CA TRP A 455 8.46 46.22 2.04
C TRP A 455 9.52 46.22 0.93
N ALA A 456 9.16 45.89 -0.31
CA ALA A 456 10.09 45.88 -1.45
C ALA A 456 10.71 47.26 -1.71
N ARG A 457 9.91 48.34 -1.60
CA ARG A 457 10.40 49.71 -1.73
C ARG A 457 11.39 50.05 -0.61
N GLY A 458 11.11 49.64 0.62
CA GLY A 458 12.01 49.83 1.74
C GLY A 458 13.31 49.02 1.59
N PHE A 459 13.20 47.76 1.18
CA PHE A 459 14.31 46.85 0.90
C PHE A 459 15.27 47.42 -0.15
N MET A 460 14.75 47.96 -1.25
CA MET A 460 15.57 48.60 -2.29
C MET A 460 16.19 49.93 -1.88
N ARG A 461 15.58 50.64 -0.92
CA ARG A 461 16.10 51.92 -0.41
C ARG A 461 17.13 51.74 0.70
N ARG A 462 17.09 50.62 1.43
CA ARG A 462 18.00 50.39 2.55
C ARG A 462 19.41 50.21 2.01
N ARG A 463 20.30 51.11 2.42
CA ARG A 463 21.73 51.01 2.19
C ARG A 463 22.39 50.65 3.50
N GLY A 464 23.42 49.80 3.47
CA GLY A 464 24.32 49.70 4.61
C GLY A 464 24.92 51.07 4.86
N ASN A 465 24.95 51.54 6.12
CA ASN A 465 25.78 52.69 6.44
C ASN A 465 27.20 52.32 6.05
N ALA A 466 27.74 52.97 5.02
CA ALA A 466 29.14 52.89 4.63
C ALA A 466 30.00 53.64 5.66
N GLY A 467 29.94 53.20 6.91
CA GLY A 467 30.72 53.71 8.03
C GLY A 467 31.54 52.57 8.60
N VAL A 468 32.83 52.58 8.27
CA VAL A 468 33.91 51.78 8.87
C VAL A 468 33.88 50.28 8.54
N ILE A 469 34.28 49.95 7.31
CA ILE A 469 35.22 48.83 7.11
C ILE A 469 36.50 49.44 6.54
N GLU A 470 37.27 50.11 7.39
CA GLU A 470 38.71 50.22 7.17
C GLU A 470 39.35 48.96 7.73
N ALA A 471 39.71 48.03 6.83
CA ALA A 471 40.94 47.24 6.81
C ALA A 471 40.69 45.97 5.98
N GLY A 472 41.03 46.05 4.70
CA GLY A 472 40.95 44.92 3.77
C GLY A 472 41.10 45.38 2.34
N ALA A 473 42.25 45.96 2.03
CA ALA A 473 42.59 46.40 0.68
C ALA A 473 42.41 45.26 -0.36
N GLY A 474 41.81 45.62 -1.50
CA GLY A 474 42.04 44.94 -2.77
C GLY A 474 40.81 44.24 -3.37
N PHE A 475 39.92 44.97 -4.04
CA PHE A 475 39.39 44.53 -5.35
C PHE A 475 38.57 45.56 -6.16
N PHE A 476 38.31 46.78 -5.68
CA PHE A 476 37.69 47.84 -6.50
C PHE A 476 38.66 48.99 -6.72
N GLY A 477 39.56 48.79 -7.67
CA GLY A 477 40.54 49.79 -8.10
C GLY A 477 40.94 49.55 -9.55
N LEU A 478 39.97 49.64 -10.46
CA LEU A 478 40.19 49.75 -11.90
C LEU A 478 38.89 50.27 -12.51
N LEU A 479 38.76 51.59 -12.52
CA LEU A 479 38.09 52.40 -13.55
C LEU A 479 38.22 53.87 -13.09
N ASN A 480 38.89 54.67 -13.91
CA ASN A 480 39.32 56.07 -13.74
C ASN A 480 40.70 56.19 -13.05
N ALA A 481 41.74 56.78 -13.63
CA ALA A 481 41.88 57.54 -14.86
C ALA A 481 43.38 57.60 -15.21
N GLU A 482 43.73 57.68 -16.51
CA GLU A 482 44.84 58.50 -17.00
C GLU A 482 44.84 58.51 -18.54
N ASN A 483 44.54 59.68 -19.12
CA ASN A 483 45.44 60.31 -20.07
C ASN A 483 45.00 61.75 -20.33
N VAL A 484 45.74 62.67 -19.72
CA VAL A 484 45.84 64.08 -20.09
C VAL A 484 47.21 64.25 -20.74
N CYS A 485 47.28 64.88 -21.91
CA CYS A 485 48.23 65.96 -22.19
C CYS A 485 48.05 66.53 -23.61
N GLY A 486 47.42 67.71 -23.66
CA GLY A 486 48.03 68.89 -24.29
C GLY A 486 47.97 69.10 -25.81
N PRO A 487 48.16 70.35 -26.27
CA PRO A 487 47.33 70.98 -27.29
C PRO A 487 48.06 71.32 -28.60
N GLY A 488 47.31 71.67 -29.66
CA GLY A 488 47.87 72.31 -30.85
C GLY A 488 46.90 72.32 -32.02
N GLY A 489 46.48 73.51 -32.43
CA GLY A 489 45.61 73.73 -33.58
C GLY A 489 46.35 73.85 -34.92
N ASP A 490 45.51 74.15 -35.91
CA ASP A 490 45.77 74.62 -37.28
C ASP A 490 46.21 73.61 -38.35
N GLY A 491 45.51 73.69 -39.50
CA GLY A 491 46.07 73.33 -40.80
C GLY A 491 45.13 72.61 -41.75
N ALA A 492 44.65 73.32 -42.76
CA ALA A 492 43.77 72.87 -43.83
C ALA A 492 44.46 72.03 -44.94
N ALA A 493 43.64 71.64 -45.93
CA ALA A 493 43.90 70.96 -47.22
C ALA A 493 44.04 69.42 -47.13
N GLY A 494 43.42 68.58 -47.96
CA GLY A 494 42.76 68.76 -49.25
C GLY A 494 43.21 67.61 -50.18
N GLY A 495 42.27 66.94 -50.85
CA GLY A 495 42.52 66.24 -52.13
C GLY A 495 42.86 64.75 -52.14
N GLU A 496 41.95 64.01 -52.80
CA GLU A 496 42.15 62.90 -53.77
C GLU A 496 42.74 61.54 -53.34
N GLY A 497 42.05 60.49 -53.81
CA GLY A 497 42.43 59.08 -53.76
C GLY A 497 41.22 58.15 -53.74
#